data_AF-A0A934Z0Z3-F1
#
_entry.id   AF-A0A934Z0Z3-F1
#
_cell.length_a   1.000
_cell.length_b   1.000
_cell.length_c   1.000
_cell.angle_alpha   90.00
_cell.angle_beta   90.00
_cell.angle_gamma   90.00
#
_symmetry.space_group_name_H-M   'P 1'
#
loop_
_entity.id
_entity.type
_entity.pdbx_description
1 polymer ?
#
loop_
_entity_poly.entity_id
_entity_poly.type
_entity_poly.pdbx_seq_one_letter_code
_entity_poly.pdbx_strand_id
1 'polypeptide(L)'
;MTNTGRSLSAVTTTVDFSVTTTATYGTNAQATVGTRRVLWAGDCRSDGDLKYTGTNNDRDLILQRVGGVIPTNTLGGYYRDDVNMDGLVKYTGTSNDRDRILVNIGGTVPTNILFEQLP
;
A
#
# COMPACT_ATOMS: atom_id res chain seq x y z
N MET A 1 14.39 -0.10 -4.31
CA MET A 1 15.79 -0.20 -4.84
C MET A 1 15.82 0.17 -6.33
N THR A 2 16.95 0.62 -6.87
CA THR A 2 17.08 0.87 -8.33
C THR A 2 17.05 -0.44 -9.12
N ASN A 3 16.65 -0.37 -10.40
CA ASN A 3 16.57 -1.56 -11.26
C ASN A 3 17.95 -2.21 -11.50
N THR A 4 19.02 -1.42 -11.43
CA THR A 4 20.40 -1.89 -11.53
C THR A 4 21.20 -1.47 -10.31
N GLY A 5 22.17 -2.29 -9.91
CA GLY A 5 23.11 -1.98 -8.83
C GLY A 5 23.94 -0.74 -9.13
N ARG A 6 24.31 0.00 -8.09
CA ARG A 6 25.17 1.19 -8.17
C ARG A 6 26.49 0.90 -7.47
N SER A 7 27.60 1.11 -8.15
CA SER A 7 28.94 0.92 -7.59
C SER A 7 29.27 2.03 -6.59
N LEU A 8 30.02 1.68 -5.54
CA LEU A 8 30.56 2.65 -4.60
C LEU A 8 31.64 3.50 -5.29
N SER A 9 31.59 4.82 -5.06
CA SER A 9 32.53 5.79 -5.62
C SER A 9 32.71 6.95 -4.64
N ALA A 10 33.86 7.65 -4.72
CA ALA A 10 34.09 8.89 -3.98
C ALA A 10 33.24 10.07 -4.49
N VAL A 11 32.57 9.91 -5.64
CA VAL A 11 31.63 10.89 -6.19
C VAL A 11 30.23 10.63 -5.67
N THR A 12 29.63 11.65 -5.05
CA THR A 12 28.23 11.58 -4.59
C THR A 12 27.28 11.44 -5.78
N THR A 13 26.46 10.38 -5.76
CA THR A 13 25.39 10.19 -6.74
C THR A 13 24.05 10.35 -6.02
N THR A 14 23.22 11.29 -6.50
CA THR A 14 21.86 11.45 -5.98
C THR A 14 20.92 10.50 -6.71
N VAL A 15 20.10 9.76 -5.97
CA VAL A 15 19.03 8.92 -6.51
C VAL A 15 17.72 9.39 -5.91
N ASP A 16 16.82 9.88 -6.75
CA ASP A 16 15.49 10.34 -6.33
C ASP A 16 14.44 9.29 -6.71
N PHE A 17 13.88 8.60 -5.72
CA PHE A 17 12.84 7.59 -5.93
C PHE A 17 11.44 8.17 -6.12
N SER A 18 11.28 9.50 -6.01
CA SER A 18 9.99 10.19 -6.17
C SER A 18 9.69 10.60 -7.60
N VAL A 19 10.68 10.60 -8.50
CA VAL A 19 10.49 10.92 -9.94
C VAL A 19 10.20 9.67 -10.75
N THR A 20 9.39 9.80 -11.80
CA THR A 20 9.01 8.69 -12.69
C THR A 20 10.17 8.14 -13.53
N THR A 21 11.25 8.91 -13.67
CA THR A 21 12.44 8.55 -14.47
C THR A 21 13.42 7.63 -13.74
N THR A 22 13.30 7.48 -12.43
CA THR A 22 14.14 6.58 -11.65
C THR A 22 13.58 5.16 -11.73
N ALA A 23 14.18 4.33 -12.59
CA ALA A 23 13.79 2.92 -12.71
C ALA A 23 14.11 2.14 -11.43
N THR A 24 13.09 1.46 -10.87
CA THR A 24 13.19 0.60 -9.70
C THR A 24 13.16 -0.88 -10.09
N TYR A 25 13.75 -1.73 -9.26
CA TYR A 25 13.67 -3.18 -9.41
C TYR A 25 12.24 -3.68 -9.27
N GLY A 26 11.86 -4.71 -10.05
CA GLY A 26 10.54 -5.33 -10.00
C GLY A 26 9.53 -4.75 -11.00
N THR A 27 8.37 -5.41 -11.13
CA THR A 27 7.37 -5.09 -12.16
C THR A 27 6.36 -4.03 -11.72
N ASN A 28 6.09 -3.90 -10.42
CA ASN A 28 5.15 -2.91 -9.85
C ASN A 28 5.62 -2.42 -8.46
N ALA A 29 6.90 -2.08 -8.33
CA ALA A 29 7.48 -1.75 -7.02
C ALA A 29 6.97 -0.44 -6.38
N GLN A 30 6.27 0.40 -7.14
CA GLN A 30 5.79 1.70 -6.70
C GLN A 30 4.46 2.04 -7.37
N ALA A 31 3.67 2.86 -6.68
CA ALA A 31 2.48 3.51 -7.21
C ALA A 31 2.79 4.93 -7.72
N THR A 32 1.96 5.43 -8.63
CA THR A 32 2.04 6.82 -9.11
C THR A 32 0.91 7.64 -8.50
N VAL A 33 1.26 8.75 -7.84
CA VAL A 33 0.31 9.73 -7.31
C VAL A 33 0.64 11.10 -7.90
N GLY A 34 -0.20 11.57 -8.82
CA GLY A 34 0.09 12.76 -9.61
C GLY A 34 1.36 12.57 -10.45
N THR A 35 2.35 13.43 -10.24
CA THR A 35 3.66 13.36 -10.92
C THR A 35 4.74 12.62 -10.13
N ARG A 36 4.40 12.12 -8.92
CA ARG A 36 5.36 11.47 -8.02
C ARG A 36 5.16 9.97 -7.96
N ARG A 37 6.26 9.27 -7.70
CA ARG A 37 6.31 7.85 -7.36
C ARG A 37 6.33 7.70 -5.84
N VAL A 38 5.52 6.78 -5.34
CA VAL A 38 5.37 6.48 -3.91
C VAL A 38 5.34 4.98 -3.70
N LEU A 39 5.53 4.53 -2.46
CA LEU A 39 5.22 3.15 -2.10
C LEU A 39 3.69 2.97 -2.08
N TRP A 40 3.27 1.75 -2.33
CA TRP A 40 1.87 1.36 -2.18
C TRP A 40 1.51 1.31 -0.70
N ALA A 41 0.24 1.56 -0.43
CA ALA A 41 -0.33 1.46 0.91
C ALA A 41 -1.22 0.22 1.01
N GLY A 42 -1.58 -0.17 2.22
CA GLY A 42 -2.66 -1.12 2.45
C GLY A 42 -2.26 -2.55 2.78
N ASP A 43 -0.98 -2.91 2.75
CA ASP A 43 -0.54 -4.15 3.41
C ASP A 43 -0.68 -3.93 4.92
N CYS A 44 -1.79 -4.42 5.46
CA CYS A 44 -2.13 -4.29 6.86
C CYS A 44 -1.48 -5.42 7.69
N ARG A 45 -0.97 -6.49 7.03
CA ARG A 45 -0.41 -7.68 7.68
C ARG A 45 1.13 -7.72 7.76
N SER A 46 1.86 -7.07 6.86
CA SER A 46 3.35 -7.10 6.70
C SER A 46 3.80 -8.47 6.31
N ASP A 47 2.99 -9.15 5.50
CA ASP A 47 3.39 -10.41 4.89
C ASP A 47 3.90 -10.20 3.47
N GLY A 48 3.89 -8.96 2.95
CA GLY A 48 4.41 -8.64 1.62
C GLY A 48 3.41 -8.93 0.51
N ASP A 49 2.18 -9.33 0.82
CA ASP A 49 1.14 -9.57 -0.17
C ASP A 49 -0.07 -8.65 0.08
N LEU A 50 -0.32 -7.69 -0.82
CA LEU A 50 -1.55 -6.92 -0.78
C LEU A 50 -2.71 -7.70 -1.40
N LYS A 51 -3.74 -7.99 -0.59
CA LYS A 51 -4.93 -8.77 -1.01
C LYS A 51 -6.21 -8.11 -0.54
N TYR A 52 -7.17 -8.00 -1.46
CA TYR A 52 -8.52 -7.54 -1.10
C TYR A 52 -9.49 -8.70 -0.79
N THR A 53 -9.29 -9.87 -1.38
CA THR A 53 -10.12 -11.08 -1.14
C THR A 53 -9.25 -12.31 -0.94
N GLY A 54 -9.89 -13.41 -0.53
CA GLY A 54 -9.20 -14.67 -0.23
C GLY A 54 -8.74 -14.76 1.23
N THR A 55 -8.09 -15.88 1.56
CA THR A 55 -7.50 -16.10 2.88
C THR A 55 -6.39 -15.10 3.14
N ASN A 56 -6.31 -14.60 4.37
CA ASN A 56 -5.32 -13.60 4.76
C ASN A 56 -5.38 -12.33 3.90
N ASN A 57 -6.57 -11.87 3.53
CA ASN A 57 -6.73 -10.54 2.95
C ASN A 57 -6.47 -9.44 3.99
N ASP A 58 -6.16 -8.24 3.51
CA ASP A 58 -5.85 -7.07 4.34
C ASP A 58 -7.12 -6.37 4.85
N ARG A 59 -8.20 -6.39 4.05
CA ARG A 59 -9.45 -5.70 4.42
C ARG A 59 -10.09 -6.26 5.70
N ASP A 60 -9.87 -7.54 6.00
CA ASP A 60 -10.45 -8.17 7.18
C ASP A 60 -9.78 -7.65 8.47
N LEU A 61 -8.51 -7.23 8.41
CA LEU A 61 -7.84 -6.58 9.55
C LEU A 61 -8.45 -5.20 9.85
N ILE A 62 -8.80 -4.44 8.80
CA ILE A 62 -9.55 -3.18 8.94
C ILE A 62 -10.92 -3.44 9.56
N LEU A 63 -11.64 -4.46 9.09
CA LEU A 63 -12.94 -4.83 9.67
C LEU A 63 -12.81 -5.22 11.15
N GLN A 64 -11.80 -6.03 11.48
CA GLN A 64 -11.51 -6.42 12.86
C GLN A 64 -11.21 -5.20 13.74
N ARG A 65 -10.43 -4.24 13.23
CA ARG A 65 -10.05 -3.02 13.94
C ARG A 65 -11.25 -2.17 14.34
N VAL A 66 -12.24 -2.02 13.45
CA VAL A 66 -13.46 -1.23 13.75
C VAL A 66 -14.48 -1.97 14.64
N GLY A 67 -14.18 -3.21 15.03
CA GLY A 67 -15.03 -4.01 15.94
C GLY A 67 -15.58 -5.30 15.32
N GLY A 68 -15.12 -5.69 14.13
CA GLY A 68 -15.32 -6.99 13.49
C GLY A 68 -16.70 -7.22 12.87
N VAL A 69 -17.77 -6.93 13.62
CA VAL A 69 -19.15 -7.25 13.20
C VAL A 69 -19.91 -6.00 12.73
N ILE A 70 -19.55 -4.82 13.26
CA ILE A 70 -20.23 -3.56 12.95
C ILE A 70 -19.33 -2.75 12.00
N PRO A 71 -19.53 -2.83 10.68
CA PRO A 71 -18.64 -2.22 9.68
C PRO A 71 -18.76 -0.69 9.59
N THR A 72 -19.72 -0.10 10.31
CA THR A 72 -20.01 1.35 10.33
C THR A 72 -19.31 2.09 11.45
N ASN A 73 -18.63 1.37 12.37
CA ASN A 73 -17.83 2.00 13.39
C ASN A 73 -16.63 2.71 12.78
N THR A 74 -16.23 3.82 13.42
CA THR A 74 -15.01 4.54 13.11
C THR A 74 -14.13 4.55 14.36
N LEU A 75 -12.84 4.23 14.18
CA LEU A 75 -11.87 4.28 15.26
C LEU A 75 -10.88 5.43 15.02
N GLY A 76 -10.72 6.31 16.01
CA GLY A 76 -9.75 7.39 15.95
C GLY A 76 -8.36 6.93 16.37
N GLY A 77 -7.34 7.36 15.62
CA GLY A 77 -5.93 7.09 15.87
C GLY A 77 -5.19 6.65 14.62
N TYR A 78 -3.87 6.79 14.65
CA TYR A 78 -2.98 6.27 13.62
C TYR A 78 -2.70 4.81 13.90
N TYR A 79 -3.29 3.96 13.09
CA TYR A 79 -3.06 2.52 13.11
C TYR A 79 -2.48 2.09 11.79
N ARG A 80 -1.97 0.87 11.78
CA ARG A 80 -1.56 0.25 10.53
C ARG A 80 -2.71 0.08 9.52
N ASP A 81 -3.91 -0.10 10.07
CA ASP A 81 -5.15 -0.26 9.30
C ASP A 81 -5.72 1.09 8.81
N ASP A 82 -5.14 2.23 9.24
CA ASP A 82 -5.40 3.56 8.70
C ASP A 82 -4.57 3.74 7.42
N VAL A 83 -5.07 3.16 6.32
CA VAL A 83 -4.37 3.05 5.04
C VAL A 83 -4.22 4.41 4.37
N ASN A 84 -5.17 5.31 4.61
CA ASN A 84 -5.16 6.64 4.01
C ASN A 84 -4.40 7.68 4.87
N MET A 85 -4.01 7.32 6.10
CA MET A 85 -3.28 8.15 7.08
C MET A 85 -4.04 9.43 7.48
N ASP A 86 -5.37 9.37 7.57
CA ASP A 86 -6.21 10.49 8.01
C ASP A 86 -6.51 10.48 9.52
N GLY A 87 -6.01 9.48 10.25
CA GLY A 87 -6.20 9.31 11.69
C GLY A 87 -7.56 8.68 12.05
N LEU A 88 -8.31 8.15 11.09
CA LEU A 88 -9.59 7.48 11.30
C LEU A 88 -9.64 6.15 10.53
N VAL A 89 -9.68 5.03 11.23
CA VAL A 89 -9.91 3.72 10.59
C VAL A 89 -11.40 3.52 10.32
N LYS A 90 -11.75 3.25 9.06
CA LYS A 90 -13.11 3.00 8.58
C LYS A 90 -13.16 1.83 7.61
N TYR A 91 -14.13 0.93 7.82
CA TYR A 91 -14.40 -0.15 6.88
C TYR A 91 -15.44 0.22 5.81
N THR A 92 -16.42 1.08 6.12
CA THR A 92 -17.44 1.54 5.17
C THR A 92 -17.57 3.07 5.17
N GLY A 93 -18.35 3.59 4.21
CA GLY A 93 -18.55 5.03 4.05
C GLY A 93 -17.46 5.70 3.22
N THR A 94 -17.55 7.01 3.10
CA THR A 94 -16.60 7.82 2.34
C THR A 94 -15.22 7.80 2.99
N SER A 95 -14.17 7.73 2.15
CA SER A 95 -12.77 7.65 2.59
C SER A 95 -12.46 6.44 3.48
N ASN A 96 -13.17 5.33 3.30
CA ASN A 96 -12.82 4.08 3.97
C ASN A 96 -11.46 3.53 3.51
N ASP A 97 -10.81 2.78 4.39
CA ASP A 97 -9.46 2.25 4.17
C ASP A 97 -9.46 1.05 3.22
N ARG A 98 -10.50 0.22 3.28
CA ARG A 98 -10.57 -0.99 2.45
C ARG A 98 -10.57 -0.68 0.94
N ASP A 99 -11.20 0.42 0.53
CA ASP A 99 -11.29 0.78 -0.89
C ASP A 99 -9.90 1.17 -1.44
N ARG A 100 -8.98 1.65 -0.57
CA ARG A 100 -7.60 1.96 -0.97
C ARG A 100 -6.82 0.70 -1.32
N ILE A 101 -7.04 -0.40 -0.58
CA ILE A 101 -6.48 -1.72 -0.92
C ILE A 101 -6.99 -2.15 -2.29
N LEU A 102 -8.30 -2.05 -2.53
CA LEU A 102 -8.90 -2.45 -3.81
C LEU A 102 -8.33 -1.63 -4.98
N VAL A 103 -8.20 -0.32 -4.82
CA VAL A 103 -7.59 0.57 -5.83
C VAL A 103 -6.16 0.14 -6.14
N ASN A 104 -5.35 -0.16 -5.12
CA ASN A 104 -3.94 -0.52 -5.31
C ASN A 104 -3.74 -1.85 -6.05
N ILE A 105 -4.66 -2.82 -5.92
CA ILE A 105 -4.58 -4.10 -6.65
C ILE A 105 -5.21 -4.06 -8.05
N GLY A 106 -5.70 -2.90 -8.51
CA GLY A 106 -6.27 -2.73 -9.86
C GLY A 106 -7.73 -2.28 -9.90
N GLY A 107 -8.32 -1.90 -8.75
CA GLY A 107 -9.56 -1.14 -8.62
C GLY A 107 -10.86 -1.92 -8.84
N THR A 108 -10.94 -2.76 -9.86
CA THR A 108 -12.17 -3.48 -10.22
C THR A 108 -12.05 -4.99 -10.13
N VAL A 109 -10.82 -5.51 -10.07
CA VAL A 109 -10.53 -6.95 -9.99
C VAL A 109 -10.06 -7.28 -8.57
N PRO A 110 -10.96 -7.73 -7.67
CA PRO A 110 -10.65 -7.91 -6.24
C PRO A 110 -9.77 -9.12 -5.93
N THR A 111 -9.44 -9.93 -6.94
CA THR A 111 -8.65 -11.16 -6.84
C THR A 111 -7.19 -10.97 -7.19
N ASN A 112 -6.80 -9.79 -7.67
CA ASN A 112 -5.40 -9.49 -7.92
C ASN A 112 -4.63 -9.42 -6.61
N ILE A 113 -3.35 -9.78 -6.68
CA ILE A 113 -2.41 -9.71 -5.57
C ILE A 113 -1.24 -8.84 -6.02
N LEU A 114 -0.87 -7.87 -5.20
CA LEU A 114 0.36 -7.10 -5.40
C LEU A 114 1.41 -7.60 -4.41
N PHE A 115 2.55 -8.05 -4.94
CA PHE A 115 3.65 -8.60 -4.16
C PHE A 115 4.72 -7.54 -3.90
N GLU A 116 5.18 -7.42 -2.66
CA GLU A 116 6.34 -6.58 -2.29
C GLU A 116 7.56 -6.98 -3.10
N GLN A 117 8.24 -5.97 -3.62
CA GLN A 117 9.44 -6.14 -4.43
C GLN A 117 10.64 -5.96 -3.49
N LEU A 118 10.94 -7.03 -2.74
CA LEU A 118 12.06 -7.10 -1.82
C LEU A 118 13.33 -7.61 -2.57
N PRO A 119 14.53 -7.09 -2.23
CA PRO A 119 15.80 -7.58 -2.75
C PRO A 119 16.11 -9.04 -2.36
#